data_AF-A0A2I5KL60-F1
#
_entry.id   AF-A0A2I5KL60-F1
#
_cell.length_a   1.000
_cell.length_b   1.000
_cell.length_c   1.000
_cell.angle_alpha   90.00
_cell.angle_beta   90.00
_cell.angle_gamma   90.00
#
_symmetry.space_group_name_H-M   'P 1'
#
loop_
_entity.id
_entity.type
_entity.pdbx_description
1 polymer ?
#
loop_
_entity_poly.entity_id
_entity_poly.type
_entity_poly.pdbx_seq_one_letter_code
_entity_poly.pdbx_strand_id
1 'polypeptide(L)'
;MTKLKLQADEVVVLQEIGVEHGFGLTSAYTDELYLTNRNIYCVNKGIFGNTKNIFCYPLNQIKRLNDRPQAMLGKKSNGTPSLEIYFINGNESFSFQSGNRIKIQKWIKEISKTLGYSELPDEEFDNSDTPIGELKGVFNDAMSELGFNFQLGKKKTSNSINHRESKINKKCISCSAPLIGIKGQMVQCQYCDTQQTL
;
A
#
# COMPACT_ATOMS: atom_id res chain seq x y z
N MET A 1 14.72 -8.68 11.28
CA MET A 1 13.28 -8.83 10.96
C MET A 1 12.49 -8.64 12.22
N THR A 2 11.44 -7.84 12.16
CA THR A 2 10.63 -7.52 13.35
C THR A 2 9.64 -8.65 13.63
N LYS A 3 9.50 -9.05 14.90
CA LYS A 3 8.54 -10.07 15.33
C LYS A 3 7.14 -9.45 15.40
N LEU A 4 6.28 -9.76 14.41
CA LEU A 4 4.88 -9.36 14.41
C LEU A 4 4.07 -10.17 15.42
N LYS A 5 3.11 -9.53 16.10
CA LYS A 5 2.12 -10.18 16.95
C LYS A 5 0.91 -10.53 16.10
N LEU A 6 0.96 -11.68 15.44
CA LEU A 6 -0.12 -12.19 14.60
C LEU A 6 -1.20 -12.88 15.44
N GLN A 7 -2.44 -12.91 14.94
CA GLN A 7 -3.49 -13.74 15.52
C GLN A 7 -3.18 -15.24 15.33
N ALA A 8 -3.82 -16.10 16.12
CA ALA A 8 -3.55 -17.54 16.09
C ALA A 8 -3.86 -18.20 14.73
N ASP A 9 -4.81 -17.63 13.98
CA ASP A 9 -5.22 -18.05 12.63
C ASP A 9 -4.61 -17.17 11.52
N GLU A 10 -3.68 -16.28 11.86
CA GLU A 10 -3.05 -15.35 10.93
C GLU A 10 -1.67 -15.86 10.49
N VAL A 11 -1.50 -16.00 9.18
CA VAL A 11 -0.30 -16.58 8.56
C VAL A 11 0.28 -15.60 7.55
N VAL A 12 1.61 -15.46 7.56
CA VAL A 12 2.33 -14.64 6.57
C VAL A 12 2.33 -15.34 5.21
N VAL A 13 1.81 -14.66 4.19
CA VAL A 13 1.74 -15.12 2.79
C VAL A 13 2.92 -14.60 1.99
N LEU A 14 3.25 -13.31 2.16
CA LEU A 14 4.33 -12.65 1.46
C LEU A 14 5.03 -11.65 2.38
N GLN A 15 6.32 -11.46 2.19
CA GLN A 15 7.10 -10.46 2.92
C GLN A 15 8.13 -9.82 2.02
N GLU A 16 8.47 -8.57 2.30
CA GLU A 16 9.50 -7.83 1.59
C GLU A 16 10.23 -6.87 2.53
N ILE A 17 11.54 -6.80 2.38
CA ILE A 17 12.40 -5.87 3.11
C ILE A 17 12.90 -4.78 2.16
N GLY A 18 13.27 -3.63 2.70
CA GLY A 18 13.73 -2.53 1.86
C GLY A 18 12.56 -1.91 1.09
N VAL A 19 11.49 -1.64 1.82
CA VAL A 19 10.29 -0.97 1.33
C VAL A 19 10.32 0.49 1.75
N GLU A 20 9.80 1.35 0.90
CA GLU A 20 9.59 2.77 1.19
C GLU A 20 8.09 3.00 1.35
N HIS A 21 7.67 3.48 2.53
CA HIS A 21 6.27 3.78 2.86
C HIS A 21 6.05 5.28 3.07
N GLY A 22 5.08 5.86 2.35
CA GLY A 22 4.65 7.26 2.50
C GLY A 22 5.40 8.30 1.65
N PHE A 23 5.02 9.57 1.82
CA PHE A 23 5.62 10.75 1.16
C PHE A 23 6.32 11.62 2.22
N GLY A 24 7.65 11.53 2.30
CA GLY A 24 8.47 12.36 3.18
C GLY A 24 9.84 12.63 2.57
N LEU A 25 10.47 13.76 2.94
CA LEU A 25 11.77 14.22 2.41
C LEU A 25 12.95 13.27 2.66
N THR A 26 12.76 12.23 3.47
CA THR A 26 13.78 11.25 3.89
C THR A 26 13.27 9.81 3.77
N SER A 27 12.53 9.51 2.71
CA SER A 27 11.95 8.18 2.51
C SER A 27 13.05 7.19 2.10
N ALA A 28 13.64 6.53 3.10
CA ALA A 28 14.61 5.46 2.89
C ALA A 28 13.88 4.12 2.69
N TYR A 29 14.47 3.25 1.87
CA TYR A 29 14.03 1.85 1.72
C TYR A 29 14.45 1.04 2.95
N THR A 30 13.88 1.36 4.11
CA THR A 30 14.21 0.73 5.40
C THR A 30 13.08 -0.13 5.95
N ASP A 31 11.88 0.05 5.44
CA ASP A 31 10.69 -0.56 6.01
C ASP A 31 10.55 -2.02 5.57
N GLU A 32 9.78 -2.77 6.36
CA GLU A 32 9.41 -4.15 6.06
C GLU A 32 7.90 -4.19 5.79
N LEU A 33 7.49 -4.86 4.73
CA LEU A 33 6.09 -5.04 4.36
C LEU A 33 5.72 -6.52 4.44
N TYR A 34 4.59 -6.83 5.06
CA TYR A 34 4.10 -8.18 5.26
C TYR A 34 2.66 -8.28 4.79
N LEU A 35 2.36 -9.26 3.94
CA LEU A 35 1.01 -9.69 3.62
C LEU A 35 0.71 -10.95 4.43
N THR A 36 -0.44 -10.95 5.10
CA THR A 36 -0.99 -12.13 5.75
C THR A 36 -2.32 -12.50 5.11
N ASN A 37 -2.93 -13.61 5.52
CA ASN A 37 -4.29 -13.97 5.13
C ASN A 37 -5.38 -12.98 5.62
N ARG A 38 -5.06 -12.01 6.51
CA ARG A 38 -6.04 -11.07 7.09
C ARG A 38 -5.68 -9.60 6.92
N ASN A 39 -4.39 -9.26 7.04
CA ASN A 39 -3.89 -7.89 7.09
C ASN A 39 -2.62 -7.71 6.24
N ILE A 40 -2.35 -6.47 5.85
CA ILE A 40 -1.04 -6.00 5.40
C ILE A 40 -0.41 -5.22 6.54
N TYR A 41 0.79 -5.60 6.97
CA TYR A 41 1.56 -4.84 7.95
C TYR A 41 2.70 -4.10 7.28
N CYS A 42 2.87 -2.82 7.62
CA CYS A 42 4.07 -2.07 7.29
C CYS A 42 4.82 -1.72 8.58
N VAL A 43 6.00 -2.30 8.74
CA VAL A 43 6.91 -2.02 9.85
C VAL A 43 7.83 -0.89 9.43
N ASN A 44 7.53 0.32 9.90
CA ASN A 44 8.36 1.48 9.66
C ASN A 44 9.62 1.43 10.51
N LYS A 45 10.78 1.54 9.87
CA LYS A 45 12.09 1.46 10.53
C LYS A 45 12.84 2.79 10.47
N GLY A 46 13.65 3.01 11.50
CA GLY A 46 14.69 4.03 11.45
C GLY A 46 15.90 3.54 10.66
N ILE A 47 16.74 4.49 10.25
CA ILE A 47 18.03 4.23 9.59
C ILE A 47 18.99 3.36 10.42
N PHE A 48 18.77 3.25 11.73
CA PHE A 48 19.51 2.38 12.66
C PHE A 48 18.83 1.02 12.89
N GLY A 49 17.80 0.67 12.12
CA GLY A 49 17.12 -0.64 12.19
C GLY A 49 16.04 -0.76 13.28
N ASN A 50 15.92 0.24 14.16
CA ASN A 50 14.88 0.26 15.20
C ASN A 50 13.48 0.42 14.58
N THR A 51 12.51 -0.34 15.11
CA THR A 51 11.09 -0.21 14.69
C THR A 51 10.52 1.07 15.29
N LYS A 52 10.10 2.00 14.42
CA LYS A 52 9.46 3.26 14.81
C LYS A 52 7.96 3.11 14.95
N ASN A 53 7.35 2.40 13.99
CA ASN A 53 5.91 2.17 13.98
C ASN A 53 5.57 0.86 13.26
N ILE A 54 4.40 0.31 13.54
CA ILE A 54 3.82 -0.81 12.80
C ILE A 54 2.42 -0.40 12.37
N PHE A 55 2.22 -0.20 11.08
CA PHE A 55 0.90 0.04 10.49
C PHE A 55 0.25 -1.29 10.16
N CYS A 56 -1.06 -1.40 10.40
CA CYS A 56 -1.87 -2.57 10.10
C CYS A 56 -3.04 -2.15 9.21
N TYR A 57 -3.11 -2.74 8.01
CA TYR A 57 -4.13 -2.48 7.02
C TYR A 57 -4.95 -3.75 6.77
N PRO A 58 -6.19 -3.84 7.29
CA PRO A 58 -7.00 -5.03 7.08
C PRO A 58 -7.37 -5.22 5.61
N LEU A 59 -7.22 -6.45 5.11
CA LEU A 59 -7.52 -6.78 3.71
C LEU A 59 -8.99 -6.56 3.36
N ASN A 60 -9.89 -6.74 4.33
CA ASN A 60 -11.32 -6.48 4.15
C ASN A 60 -11.66 -4.99 3.98
N GLN A 61 -10.71 -4.08 4.22
CA GLN A 61 -10.87 -2.64 3.98
C GLN A 61 -10.39 -2.22 2.59
N ILE A 62 -9.83 -3.12 1.79
CA ILE A 62 -9.43 -2.80 0.41
C ILE A 62 -10.69 -2.54 -0.43
N LYS A 63 -10.74 -1.37 -1.08
CA LYS A 63 -11.83 -1.00 -1.99
C LYS A 63 -11.92 -2.00 -3.14
N ARG A 64 -13.13 -2.22 -3.60
CA ARG A 64 -13.42 -3.10 -4.73
C ARG A 64 -14.07 -2.30 -5.84
N LEU A 65 -13.67 -2.59 -7.08
CA LEU A 65 -14.26 -2.03 -8.27
C LEU A 65 -14.45 -3.15 -9.28
N ASN A 66 -15.68 -3.35 -9.75
CA ASN A 66 -16.09 -4.50 -10.57
C ASN A 66 -15.63 -5.84 -9.96
N ASP A 67 -15.91 -6.00 -8.67
CA ASP A 67 -15.49 -7.15 -7.87
C ASP A 67 -13.99 -7.40 -7.84
N ARG A 68 -13.11 -6.49 -8.27
CA ARG A 68 -11.65 -6.67 -8.14
C ARG A 68 -11.07 -5.78 -7.02
N PRO A 69 -10.12 -6.29 -6.21
CA PRO A 69 -9.47 -5.49 -5.19
C PRO A 69 -8.60 -4.40 -5.83
N GLN A 70 -8.69 -3.18 -5.31
CA GLN A 70 -7.93 -2.04 -5.81
C GLN A 70 -6.49 -2.03 -5.26
N ALA A 71 -5.68 -2.99 -5.70
CA ALA A 71 -4.23 -3.01 -5.54
C ALA A 71 -3.59 -2.98 -6.92
N MET A 72 -2.77 -1.97 -7.22
CA MET A 72 -2.30 -1.72 -8.59
C MET A 72 -0.87 -1.18 -8.67
N LEU A 73 -0.31 -1.28 -9.88
CA LEU A 73 0.96 -0.67 -10.22
C LEU A 73 0.75 0.82 -10.48
N GLY A 74 1.13 1.63 -9.51
CA GLY A 74 1.15 3.08 -9.59
C GLY A 74 2.53 3.65 -9.90
N LYS A 75 2.62 4.98 -9.82
CA LYS A 75 3.84 5.73 -10.10
C LYS A 75 3.88 6.99 -9.25
N LYS A 76 4.93 7.12 -8.44
CA LYS A 76 5.20 8.33 -7.64
C LYS A 76 5.50 9.54 -8.54
N SER A 77 5.44 10.75 -7.97
CA SER A 77 5.70 12.01 -8.68
C SER A 77 7.10 12.09 -9.31
N ASN A 78 8.09 11.44 -8.71
CA ASN A 78 9.47 11.31 -9.23
C ASN A 78 9.60 10.23 -10.33
N GLY A 79 8.52 9.52 -10.63
CA GLY A 79 8.44 8.48 -11.64
C GLY A 79 8.81 7.07 -11.18
N THR A 80 9.15 6.89 -9.91
CA THR A 80 9.41 5.57 -9.32
C THR A 80 8.13 4.73 -9.30
N PRO A 81 8.16 3.47 -9.75
CA PRO A 81 7.04 2.55 -9.60
C PRO A 81 6.65 2.36 -8.12
N SER A 82 5.36 2.23 -7.85
CA SER A 82 4.85 1.95 -6.51
C SER A 82 3.66 1.00 -6.55
N LEU A 83 3.56 0.14 -5.55
CA LEU A 83 2.33 -0.57 -5.23
C LEU A 83 1.38 0.43 -4.58
N GLU A 84 0.25 0.70 -5.22
CA GLU A 84 -0.81 1.52 -4.67
C GLU A 84 -1.98 0.63 -4.24
N ILE A 85 -2.39 0.76 -2.99
CA ILE A 85 -3.52 0.00 -2.42
C ILE A 85 -4.55 0.99 -1.92
N TYR A 86 -5.76 0.89 -2.45
CA TYR A 86 -6.87 1.76 -2.09
C TYR A 86 -7.74 1.08 -1.05
N PHE A 87 -7.84 1.71 0.11
CA PHE A 87 -8.69 1.29 1.21
C PHE A 87 -9.94 2.16 1.28
N ILE A 88 -10.96 1.70 2.01
CA ILE A 88 -12.19 2.47 2.26
C ILE A 88 -11.85 3.86 2.82
N ASN A 89 -10.83 3.93 3.70
CA ASN A 89 -10.45 5.12 4.46
C ASN A 89 -9.15 5.81 3.99
N GLY A 90 -8.72 5.59 2.75
CA GLY A 90 -7.54 6.25 2.18
C GLY A 90 -6.81 5.36 1.19
N ASN A 91 -5.59 5.73 0.83
CA ASN A 91 -4.73 4.94 -0.03
C ASN A 91 -3.30 4.89 0.52
N GLU A 92 -2.63 3.78 0.28
CA GLU A 92 -1.23 3.58 0.67
C GLU A 92 -0.37 3.31 -0.55
N SER A 93 0.86 3.83 -0.51
CA SER A 93 1.83 3.70 -1.59
C SER A 93 3.13 3.13 -1.03
N PHE A 94 3.59 2.03 -1.64
CA PHE A 94 4.83 1.35 -1.28
C PHE A 94 5.75 1.25 -2.50
N SER A 95 7.02 1.59 -2.35
CA SER A 95 8.03 1.35 -3.39
C SER A 95 9.07 0.37 -2.90
N PHE A 96 9.64 -0.42 -3.80
CA PHE A 96 10.65 -1.43 -3.48
C PHE A 96 12.03 -1.02 -4.00
N GLN A 97 13.07 -1.28 -3.21
CA GLN A 97 14.44 -0.86 -3.50
C GLN A 97 14.99 -1.44 -4.82
N SER A 98 14.65 -2.69 -5.14
CA SER A 98 15.11 -3.42 -6.32
C SER A 98 13.98 -4.24 -6.93
N GLY A 99 14.03 -4.50 -8.24
CA GLY A 99 13.02 -5.31 -8.93
C GLY A 99 11.60 -4.75 -8.83
N ASN A 100 11.47 -3.43 -8.73
CA ASN A 100 10.27 -2.75 -8.22
C ASN A 100 8.99 -3.18 -8.97
N ARG A 101 8.98 -3.25 -10.30
CA ARG A 101 7.80 -3.70 -11.06
C ARG A 101 7.43 -5.17 -10.82
N ILE A 102 8.41 -6.08 -10.87
CA ILE A 102 8.20 -7.52 -10.68
C ILE A 102 7.68 -7.79 -9.27
N LYS A 103 8.28 -7.14 -8.27
CA LYS A 103 7.80 -7.23 -6.87
C LYS A 103 6.38 -6.68 -6.74
N ILE A 104 6.09 -5.50 -7.29
CA ILE A 104 4.73 -4.94 -7.27
C ILE A 104 3.71 -5.92 -7.88
N GLN A 105 4.02 -6.50 -9.04
CA GLN A 105 3.13 -7.49 -9.68
C GLN A 105 2.92 -8.73 -8.81
N LYS A 106 3.98 -9.27 -8.21
CA LYS A 106 3.87 -10.37 -7.25
C LYS A 106 2.98 -10.00 -6.06
N TRP A 107 3.14 -8.80 -5.52
CA TRP A 107 2.31 -8.30 -4.41
C TRP A 107 0.83 -8.17 -4.81
N ILE A 108 0.53 -7.60 -5.99
CA ILE A 108 -0.84 -7.50 -6.51
C ILE A 108 -1.46 -8.90 -6.66
N LYS A 109 -0.69 -9.85 -7.21
CA LYS A 109 -1.15 -11.23 -7.39
C LYS A 109 -1.47 -11.90 -6.05
N GLU A 110 -0.57 -11.82 -5.08
CA GLU A 110 -0.79 -12.43 -3.77
C GLU A 110 -1.91 -11.76 -2.97
N ILE A 111 -2.05 -10.42 -3.04
CA ILE A 111 -3.19 -9.71 -2.42
C ILE A 111 -4.52 -10.21 -3.03
N SER A 112 -4.58 -10.29 -4.36
CA SER A 112 -5.79 -10.75 -5.07
C SER A 112 -6.12 -12.20 -4.71
N LYS A 113 -5.12 -13.08 -4.75
CA LYS A 113 -5.26 -14.49 -4.37
C LYS A 113 -5.74 -14.66 -2.94
N THR A 114 -5.17 -13.88 -2.00
CA THR A 114 -5.56 -13.90 -0.59
C THR A 114 -7.02 -13.49 -0.38
N LEU A 115 -7.52 -12.60 -1.25
CA LEU A 115 -8.92 -12.18 -1.26
C LEU A 115 -9.85 -13.12 -2.04
N GLY A 116 -9.36 -14.25 -2.53
CA GLY A 116 -10.14 -15.27 -3.25
C GLY A 116 -10.20 -15.09 -4.76
N TYR A 117 -9.37 -14.21 -5.34
CA TYR A 117 -9.31 -13.99 -6.79
C TYR A 117 -8.18 -14.82 -7.40
N SER A 118 -8.54 -15.90 -8.09
CA SER A 118 -7.59 -16.84 -8.73
C SER A 118 -7.30 -16.54 -10.20
N GLU A 119 -8.07 -15.67 -10.85
CA GLU A 119 -7.91 -15.35 -12.28
C GLU A 119 -7.00 -14.14 -12.50
N LEU A 120 -5.70 -14.32 -12.28
CA LEU A 120 -4.70 -13.53 -12.99
C LEU A 120 -4.01 -14.50 -13.93
N PRO A 121 -4.02 -14.28 -15.26
CA PRO A 121 -3.36 -15.18 -16.20
C PRO A 121 -1.94 -15.46 -15.73
N ASP A 122 -1.61 -16.76 -15.62
CA ASP A 122 -0.26 -17.21 -15.34
C ASP A 122 0.59 -16.96 -16.59
N GLU A 123 1.18 -15.77 -16.67
CA GLU A 123 2.30 -15.56 -17.60
C GLU A 123 3.60 -15.85 -16.83
N GLU A 124 4.32 -16.87 -17.29
CA GLU A 124 5.72 -17.10 -16.89
C GLU A 124 6.52 -15.84 -17.23
N PHE A 125 6.96 -15.13 -16.20
CA PHE A 125 7.65 -13.85 -16.35
C PHE A 125 9.05 -14.06 -16.90
N ASP A 126 9.22 -13.84 -18.21
CA ASP A 126 10.53 -13.81 -18.87
C ASP A 126 11.35 -12.60 -18.40
N ASN A 127 12.54 -12.89 -17.85
CA ASN A 127 13.45 -11.91 -17.26
C ASN A 127 14.36 -11.28 -18.32
N SER A 128 13.77 -10.66 -19.35
CA SER A 128 14.53 -9.89 -20.33
C SER A 128 14.19 -8.40 -20.20
N ASP A 129 15.22 -7.59 -19.93
CA ASP A 129 15.20 -6.12 -19.89
C ASP A 129 14.92 -5.53 -21.28
N THR A 130 13.70 -5.76 -21.80
CA THR A 130 13.23 -5.27 -23.09
C THR A 130 11.87 -4.57 -22.95
N PRO A 131 11.72 -3.33 -23.48
CA PRO A 131 10.52 -2.54 -23.30
C PRO A 131 9.51 -2.79 -24.42
N ILE A 132 8.71 -3.86 -24.34
CA ILE A 132 7.53 -4.05 -25.21
C ILE A 132 6.47 -4.77 -24.36
N GLY A 133 5.19 -4.42 -24.33
CA GLY A 133 4.38 -3.65 -25.28
C GLY A 133 2.93 -4.16 -25.31
N GLU A 134 2.67 -5.35 -24.75
CA GLU A 134 1.36 -6.01 -24.87
C GLU A 134 0.61 -6.18 -23.53
N LEU A 135 1.31 -6.26 -22.40
CA LEU A 135 0.68 -6.28 -21.05
C LEU A 135 0.09 -4.92 -20.62
N LYS A 136 0.45 -3.85 -21.35
CA LYS A 136 -0.23 -2.56 -21.24
C LYS A 136 -1.67 -2.64 -21.75
N GLY A 137 -1.98 -3.47 -22.76
CA GLY A 137 -3.31 -3.51 -23.38
C GLY A 137 -4.37 -3.88 -22.36
N VAL A 138 -4.34 -5.10 -21.83
CA VAL A 138 -5.41 -5.62 -20.97
C VAL A 138 -5.49 -4.92 -19.61
N PHE A 139 -4.36 -4.56 -19.01
CA PHE A 139 -4.34 -3.84 -17.73
C PHE A 139 -4.69 -2.35 -17.90
N ASN A 140 -4.28 -1.69 -19.00
CA ASN A 140 -4.74 -0.33 -19.30
C ASN A 140 -6.16 -0.31 -19.85
N ASP A 141 -6.65 -1.35 -20.49
CA ASP A 141 -8.04 -1.45 -20.98
C ASP A 141 -8.97 -1.66 -19.80
N ALA A 142 -8.61 -2.57 -18.89
CA ALA A 142 -9.28 -2.68 -17.60
C ALA A 142 -9.15 -1.38 -16.78
N MET A 143 -8.02 -0.66 -16.78
CA MET A 143 -7.93 0.63 -16.09
C MET A 143 -8.64 1.79 -16.80
N SER A 144 -8.71 1.79 -18.13
CA SER A 144 -9.36 2.83 -18.95
C SER A 144 -10.88 2.69 -18.90
N GLU A 145 -11.39 1.45 -18.87
CA GLU A 145 -12.82 1.16 -18.68
C GLU A 145 -13.27 1.46 -17.24
N LEU A 146 -12.34 1.48 -16.29
CA LEU A 146 -12.54 1.89 -14.90
C LEU A 146 -12.34 3.39 -14.63
N GLY A 147 -12.16 4.20 -15.69
CA GLY A 147 -12.07 5.68 -15.59
C GLY A 147 -10.73 6.23 -15.11
N PHE A 148 -9.69 5.38 -15.00
CA PHE A 148 -8.36 5.78 -14.56
C PHE A 148 -7.41 5.87 -15.76
N ASN A 149 -7.41 7.01 -16.45
CA ASN A 149 -6.46 7.28 -17.52
C ASN A 149 -5.04 7.42 -16.96
N PHE A 150 -4.22 6.38 -17.15
CA PHE A 150 -2.77 6.46 -16.99
C PHE A 150 -2.17 7.32 -18.11
N GLN A 151 -2.23 8.65 -17.95
CA GLN A 151 -1.66 9.60 -18.91
C GLN A 151 -0.14 9.59 -18.81
N LEU A 152 0.48 8.77 -19.65
CA LEU A 152 1.88 8.85 -20.01
C LEU A 152 2.10 10.15 -20.83
N GLY A 153 2.24 11.26 -20.09
CA GLY A 153 2.86 12.52 -20.47
C GLY A 153 2.63 13.09 -21.88
N LYS A 154 1.62 13.96 -22.03
CA LYS A 154 1.77 15.28 -22.69
C LYS A 154 0.94 16.34 -21.95
N LYS A 155 1.46 17.56 -22.00
CA LYS A 155 1.22 18.73 -21.13
C LYS A 155 -0.21 19.34 -21.21
N LYS A 156 -0.61 19.93 -20.06
CA LYS A 156 -1.60 21.01 -19.82
C LYS A 156 -3.09 20.63 -19.83
N THR A 157 -3.80 20.78 -18.70
CA THR A 157 -4.49 22.01 -18.23
C THR A 157 -5.39 21.65 -17.04
N SER A 158 -5.51 22.58 -16.10
CA SER A 158 -6.20 22.52 -14.81
C SER A 158 -7.68 22.13 -14.84
N ASN A 159 -8.09 21.28 -13.89
CA ASN A 159 -9.12 21.60 -12.89
C ASN A 159 -9.21 20.47 -11.84
N SER A 160 -8.69 20.73 -10.64
CA SER A 160 -8.75 19.81 -9.51
C SER A 160 -9.86 20.23 -8.54
N ILE A 161 -10.90 19.40 -8.45
CA ILE A 161 -11.79 19.38 -7.28
C ILE A 161 -11.04 18.58 -6.21
N ASN A 162 -10.47 19.29 -5.24
CA ASN A 162 -9.72 18.72 -4.13
C ASN A 162 -10.68 18.20 -3.06
N HIS A 163 -10.85 16.89 -2.94
CA HIS A 163 -11.36 16.31 -1.69
C HIS A 163 -10.16 15.95 -0.81
N ARG A 164 -9.69 16.93 -0.03
CA ARG A 164 -8.63 16.74 0.97
C ARG A 164 -9.17 15.89 2.11
N GLU A 165 -8.67 14.67 2.24
CA GLU A 165 -8.79 13.90 3.49
C GLU A 165 -8.07 14.68 4.60
N SER A 166 -8.82 15.11 5.61
CA SER A 166 -8.28 15.95 6.68
C SER A 166 -7.63 15.08 7.75
N LYS A 167 -6.32 15.24 7.93
CA LYS A 167 -5.64 14.80 9.15
C LYS A 167 -6.34 15.45 10.35
N ILE A 168 -6.71 14.65 11.33
CA ILE A 168 -7.34 15.12 12.56
C ILE A 168 -6.38 14.91 13.75
N ASN A 169 -6.58 15.75 14.75
CA ASN A 169 -5.93 15.63 16.05
C ASN A 169 -7.01 15.32 17.08
N LYS A 170 -6.83 14.22 17.82
CA LYS A 170 -7.65 13.87 18.99
C LYS A 170 -6.75 13.57 20.17
N LYS A 171 -7.28 13.70 21.38
CA LYS A 171 -6.60 13.28 22.60
C LYS A 171 -6.83 11.79 22.84
N CYS A 172 -5.84 11.15 23.46
CA CYS A 172 -5.99 9.80 23.94
C CYS A 172 -7.09 9.76 25.01
N ILE A 173 -8.03 8.82 24.89
CA ILE A 173 -9.14 8.66 25.84
C ILE A 173 -8.67 8.28 27.25
N SER A 174 -7.47 7.71 27.37
CA SER A 174 -6.91 7.21 28.62
C SER A 174 -5.94 8.22 29.25
N CYS A 175 -4.89 8.61 28.53
CA CYS A 175 -3.83 9.48 29.09
C CYS A 175 -3.88 10.94 28.61
N SER A 176 -4.89 11.32 27.80
CA SER A 176 -5.01 12.65 27.19
C SER A 176 -3.87 13.08 26.25
N ALA A 177 -2.92 12.20 25.95
CA ALA A 177 -1.84 12.49 25.01
C ALA A 177 -2.36 12.83 23.59
N PRO A 178 -1.71 13.74 22.85
CA PRO A 178 -2.13 14.08 21.50
C PRO A 178 -1.90 12.90 20.54
N LEU A 179 -2.92 12.57 19.76
CA LEU A 179 -2.90 11.57 18.71
C LEU A 179 -3.24 12.26 17.39
N ILE A 180 -2.39 12.04 16.39
CA ILE A 180 -2.55 12.61 15.06
C ILE A 180 -2.73 11.46 14.09
N GLY A 181 -3.74 11.55 13.25
CA GLY A 181 -3.99 10.55 12.21
C GLY A 181 -5.23 10.88 11.41
N ILE A 182 -5.74 9.89 10.69
CA ILE A 182 -6.87 10.06 9.79
C ILE A 182 -8.16 9.68 10.54
N LYS A 183 -9.25 10.41 10.28
CA LYS A 183 -10.55 10.10 10.86
C LYS A 183 -10.98 8.68 10.47
N GLY A 184 -11.31 7.84 11.46
CA GLY A 184 -11.64 6.43 11.30
C GLY A 184 -10.45 5.46 11.47
N GLN A 185 -9.23 5.96 11.64
CA GLN A 185 -8.03 5.13 11.83
C GLN A 185 -7.91 4.66 13.29
N MET A 186 -7.67 3.36 13.51
CA MET A 186 -7.31 2.83 14.82
C MET A 186 -5.83 3.13 15.09
N VAL A 187 -5.55 3.87 16.15
CA VAL A 187 -4.20 4.23 16.57
C VAL A 187 -3.93 3.72 17.98
N GLN A 188 -2.72 3.25 18.21
CA GLN A 188 -2.24 2.89 19.55
C GLN A 188 -1.51 4.09 20.15
N CYS A 189 -1.92 4.49 21.35
CA CYS A 189 -1.26 5.57 22.09
C CYS A 189 0.13 5.16 22.55
N GLN A 190 1.15 5.91 22.18
CA GLN A 190 2.55 5.63 22.56
C GLN A 190 2.84 5.80 24.06
N TYR A 191 1.94 6.46 24.80
CA TYR A 191 2.17 6.79 26.22
C TYR A 191 1.51 5.81 27.19
N CYS A 192 0.44 5.13 26.77
CA CYS A 192 -0.36 4.27 27.65
C CYS A 192 -0.92 3.03 26.95
N ASP A 193 -0.47 2.77 25.73
CA ASP A 193 -0.86 1.62 24.89
C ASP A 193 -2.35 1.48 24.58
N THR A 194 -3.15 2.49 24.91
CA THR A 194 -4.58 2.50 24.62
C THR A 194 -4.81 2.57 23.11
N GLN A 195 -5.57 1.60 22.59
CA GLN A 195 -6.02 1.59 21.20
C GLN A 195 -7.34 2.34 21.08
N GLN A 196 -7.41 3.27 20.12
CA GLN A 196 -8.63 4.04 19.89
C GLN A 196 -8.75 4.48 18.44
N THR A 197 -9.99 4.66 18.00
CA THR A 197 -10.30 5.20 16.67
C THR A 197 -10.29 6.72 16.71
N LEU A 198 -9.53 7.34 15.79
CA LEU A 198 -9.52 8.79 15.60
C LEU A 198 -10.81 9.30 14.95
#